data_AF-A0A8T6M489-F1
#
_entry.id   AF-A0A8T6M489-F1
#
_cell.length_a   1.000
_cell.length_b   1.000
_cell.length_c   1.000
_cell.angle_alpha   90.00
_cell.angle_beta   90.00
_cell.angle_gamma   90.00
#
_symmetry.space_group_name_H-M   'P 1'
#
loop_
_entity.id
_entity.type
_entity.pdbx_description
1 polymer ?
#
loop_
_entity_poly.entity_id
_entity_poly.type
_entity_poly.pdbx_seq_one_letter_code
_entity_poly.pdbx_strand_id
1 'polypeptide(L)' 'MRTNDIKALHDKTIEELNLQLEVLLVLLAKSRLQKRAGKLKNTHICLLADDVARVKSVIGNKS' A
#
# COMPACT_ATOMS: atom_id res chain seq x y z
N MET A 1 1.00 6.74 -4.93
CA MET A 1 2.43 6.80 -5.31
C MET A 1 2.69 7.64 -6.58
N ARG A 2 3.87 8.26 -6.68
CA ARG A 2 4.42 8.79 -7.94
C ARG A 2 5.13 7.68 -8.73
N THR A 3 5.34 7.88 -10.02
CA THR A 3 5.97 6.90 -10.94
C THR A 3 7.34 6.42 -10.47
N ASN A 4 8.11 7.27 -9.78
CA ASN A 4 9.42 6.93 -9.23
C ASN A 4 9.34 5.88 -8.10
N ASP A 5 8.24 5.87 -7.34
CA ASP A 5 8.06 4.94 -6.24
C ASP A 5 7.83 3.50 -6.74
N ILE A 6 7.35 3.33 -7.98
CA ILE A 6 7.08 2.01 -8.59
C ILE A 6 8.39 1.31 -8.96
N LYS A 7 9.33 2.02 -9.59
CA LYS A 7 10.66 1.45 -9.90
C LYS A 7 11.37 1.01 -8.62
N ALA A 8 11.28 1.83 -7.57
CA ALA A 8 11.83 1.50 -6.26
C ALA A 8 11.17 0.28 -5.58
N LEU A 9 9.96 -0.15 -5.99
CA LEU A 9 9.39 -1.42 -5.54
C LEU A 9 10.03 -2.62 -6.25
N HIS A 10 10.40 -2.48 -7.52
CA HIS A 10 11.07 -3.55 -8.26
C HIS A 10 12.50 -3.79 -7.78
N ASP A 11 13.16 -2.79 -7.19
CA ASP A 11 14.51 -2.92 -6.66
C ASP A 11 14.56 -3.59 -5.26
N LYS A 12 13.43 -3.66 -4.55
CA LYS A 12 13.33 -4.26 -3.21
C LYS A 12 13.30 -5.77 -3.23
N THR A 13 13.75 -6.40 -2.15
CA THR A 13 13.61 -7.86 -1.97
C THR A 13 12.15 -8.25 -1.69
N ILE A 14 11.82 -9.53 -1.85
CA ILE A 14 10.48 -10.04 -1.53
C ILE A 14 10.16 -9.84 -0.03
N GLU A 15 11.15 -10.01 0.84
CA GLU A 15 11.00 -9.79 2.29
C GLU A 15 10.66 -8.32 2.61
N GLU A 16 11.37 -7.38 1.99
CA GLU A 16 11.09 -5.95 2.13
C GLU A 16 9.70 -5.58 1.60
N LEU A 17 9.28 -6.18 0.48
CA LEU A 17 7.94 -5.97 -0.09
C LEU A 17 6.85 -6.52 0.82
N ASN A 18 7.06 -7.67 1.46
CA ASN A 18 6.12 -8.24 2.43
C ASN A 18 6.01 -7.35 3.68
N LEU A 19 7.13 -6.86 4.20
CA LEU A 19 7.13 -5.91 5.33
C LEU A 19 6.37 -4.63 4.98
N GLN A 20 6.59 -4.09 3.77
CA GLN A 20 5.84 -2.92 3.30
C GLN A 20 4.35 -3.20 3.14
N LEU A 21 3.99 -4.40 2.68
CA LEU A 21 2.60 -4.82 2.55
C LEU A 21 1.90 -4.86 3.90
N GLU A 22 2.54 -5.42 4.94
CA GLU A 22 1.99 -5.45 6.30
C GLU A 22 1.75 -4.02 6.84
N VAL A 23 2.72 -3.13 6.67
CA VAL A 23 2.60 -1.73 7.10
C VAL A 23 1.42 -1.05 6.40
N LEU A 24 1.29 -1.23 5.08
CA LEU A 24 0.19 -0.66 4.31
C LEU A 24 -1.18 -1.22 4.72
N LEU A 25 -1.27 -2.51 5.05
CA LEU A 25 -2.50 -3.13 5.53
C LEU A 25 -2.95 -2.55 6.89
N VAL A 26 -2.01 -2.36 7.82
CA VAL A 26 -2.30 -1.71 9.12
C VAL A 26 -2.75 -0.27 8.92
N LEU A 27 -2.07 0.49 8.05
CA LEU A 27 -2.45 1.85 7.70
C LEU A 27 -3.84 1.93 7.07
N LEU A 28 -4.17 1.00 6.18
CA LEU A 28 -5.49 0.92 5.54
C LEU A 28 -6.57 0.62 6.59
N ALA A 29 -6.32 -0.30 7.52
CA ALA A 29 -7.24 -0.60 8.61
C ALA A 29 -7.48 0.63 9.51
N LYS A 30 -6.42 1.32 9.92
CA LYS A 30 -6.52 2.57 10.70
C LYS A 30 -7.28 3.65 9.93
N SER A 31 -7.00 3.81 8.65
CA SER A 31 -7.65 4.81 7.79
C SER A 31 -9.15 4.53 7.63
N ARG A 32 -9.55 3.27 7.50
CA ARG A 32 -10.97 2.86 7.47
C ARG A 32 -11.69 3.23 8.77
N LEU A 33 -11.05 3.01 9.93
CA LEU A 33 -11.59 3.43 11.22
C LEU A 33 -11.74 4.96 11.31
N GLN A 34 -10.72 5.71 10.88
CA GLN A 34 -10.77 7.18 10.87
C GLN A 34 -11.84 7.74 9.91
N LYS A 35 -12.02 7.14 8.73
CA LYS A 35 -13.12 7.49 7.83
C LYS A 35 -14.48 7.25 8.48
N ARG A 36 -14.67 6.10 9.15
CA ARG A 36 -15.91 5.82 9.88
C ARG A 36 -16.16 6.84 10.99
N ALA A 37 -15.11 7.34 11.62
CA ALA A 37 -15.18 8.43 12.59
C ALA A 37 -15.34 9.84 11.97
N GLY A 38 -15.47 9.95 10.64
CA GLY A 38 -15.59 11.24 9.92
C GLY A 38 -14.30 12.06 9.82
N LYS A 39 -13.17 11.51 10.27
CA LYS A 39 -11.88 12.23 10.36
C LYS A 39 -11.03 12.16 9.09
N LEU A 40 -11.44 11.35 8.10
CA LEU A 40 -10.66 11.09 6.90
C LEU A 40 -11.53 11.05 5.65
N LYS A 41 -11.06 11.65 4.56
CA LYS A 41 -11.74 11.61 3.25
C LYS A 41 -11.57 10.23 2.60
N ASN A 42 -12.57 9.84 1.80
CA ASN A 42 -12.56 8.57 1.08
C ASN A 42 -11.37 8.41 0.12
N THR A 43 -10.91 9.51 -0.49
CA THR A 43 -9.78 9.54 -1.43
C THR A 43 -8.49 9.00 -0.83
N HIS A 44 -8.24 9.23 0.46
CA HIS A 44 -7.04 8.70 1.14
C HIS A 44 -7.05 7.18 1.25
N ILE A 45 -8.22 6.57 1.46
CA ILE A 45 -8.36 5.11 1.54
C ILE A 45 -8.18 4.47 0.16
N CYS A 46 -8.72 5.09 -0.89
CA CYS A 46 -8.53 4.60 -2.26
C CYS A 46 -7.04 4.57 -2.63
N LEU A 47 -6.30 5.65 -2.35
CA LEU A 47 -4.86 5.70 -2.62
C LEU A 47 -4.07 4.61 -1.87
N LEU A 48 -4.38 4.38 -0.59
CA LEU A 48 -3.75 3.30 0.19
C LEU A 48 -4.10 1.91 -0.36
N ALA A 49 -5.33 1.70 -0.82
CA ALA A 49 -5.75 0.44 -1.42
C ALA A 49 -5.03 0.19 -2.75
N ASP A 50 -4.85 1.22 -3.57
CA ASP A 50 -4.10 1.14 -4.84
C ASP A 50 -2.62 0.81 -4.58
N ASP A 51 -2.01 1.43 -3.56
CA ASP A 51 -0.62 1.16 -3.20
C ASP A 51 -0.45 -0.29 -2.67
N VAL A 52 -1.42 -0.82 -1.90
CA VAL A 52 -1.45 -2.25 -1.51
C VAL A 52 -1.53 -3.17 -2.74
N ALA A 53 -2.44 -2.88 -3.68
CA ALA A 53 -2.60 -3.68 -4.88
C ALA A 53 -1.32 -3.69 -5.73
N ARG A 54 -0.64 -2.55 -5.81
CA ARG A 54 0.61 -2.42 -6.56
C ARG A 54 1.74 -3.25 -5.93
N VAL A 55 1.93 -3.20 -4.62
CA VAL A 55 2.94 -4.03 -3.93
C VAL A 55 2.66 -5.53 -4.14
N LYS A 56 1.39 -5.96 -4.02
CA LYS A 56 1.00 -7.35 -4.31
C LYS A 56 1.32 -7.76 -5.75
N SER A 57 1.08 -6.89 -6.72
CA SER A 57 1.40 -7.16 -8.12
C SER A 57 2.91 -7.31 -8.34
N VAL A 58 3.75 -6.49 -7.69
CA VAL A 58 5.21 -6.61 -7.80
C VAL A 58 5.70 -7.91 -7.16
N ILE A 59 5.16 -8.29 -6.01
CA ILE A 59 5.47 -9.59 -5.37
C ILE A 59 5.10 -10.74 -6.32
N GLY A 60 3.90 -10.71 -6.90
CA GLY A 60 3.45 -11.73 -7.86
C GLY A 60 4.31 -11.83 -9.11
N ASN A 61 4.80 -10.70 -9.63
CA ASN A 61 5.70 -10.67 -10.79
C ASN A 61 7.13 -11.14 -10.47
N LYS A 62 7.52 -11.16 -9.20
CA LYS A 62 8.85 -11.62 -8.74
C LYS A 62 8.88 -13.09 -8.31
N SER A 63 7.71 -13.69 -8.11
CA SER A 63 7.55 -15.08 -7.65
C SER A 63 7.71 -16.08 -8.79
#